data_AF-A0A2D2AXX2-F1
#
_entry.id   AF-A0A2D2AXX2-F1
#
_cell.length_a   1.000
_cell.length_b   1.000
_cell.length_c   1.000
_cell.angle_alpha   90.00
_cell.angle_beta   90.00
_cell.angle_gamma   90.00
#
_symmetry.space_group_name_H-M   'P 1'
#
loop_
_entity.id
_entity.type
_entity.pdbx_description
1 polymer ?
#
loop_
_entity_poly.entity_id
_entity_poly.type
_entity_poly.pdbx_seq_one_letter_code
_entity_poly.pdbx_strand_id
1 'polypeptide(L)' 'MNPRIKKIIGSLALLAFMAAYVAGAIVLADKLPKHPAVDLIYFVVAGVAWVLPVIPLMIWMNREPKA' A
#
# COMPACT_ATOMS: atom_id res chain seq x y z
N MET A 1 19.01 5.81 13.67
CA MET A 1 18.67 6.69 12.52
C MET A 1 17.95 7.93 13.04
N ASN A 2 18.26 9.11 12.52
CA ASN A 2 17.53 10.34 12.85
C ASN A 2 16.02 10.13 12.55
N PRO A 3 15.10 10.37 13.51
CA PRO A 3 13.66 10.22 13.31
C PRO A 3 13.11 10.95 12.08
N ARG A 4 13.69 12.10 11.72
CA ARG A 4 13.30 12.86 10.52
C ARG A 4 13.60 12.10 9.22
N ILE A 5 14.80 11.53 9.11
CA ILE A 5 15.23 10.75 7.94
C ILE A 5 14.39 9.47 7.82
N LYS A 6 14.13 8.81 8.94
CA LYS A 6 13.28 7.61 9.00
C LYS A 6 11.88 7.87 8.44
N LYS A 7 11.29 9.02 8.77
CA LYS A 7 9.99 9.44 8.22
C LYS A 7 10.06 9.73 6.72
N ILE A 8 11.11 10.41 6.23
CA ILE A 8 11.28 10.67 4.80
C ILE A 8 11.39 9.37 4.00
N ILE A 9 12.23 8.43 4.45
CA ILE A 9 12.41 7.13 3.79
C ILE A 9 11.09 6.35 3.82
N GLY A 10 10.40 6.33 4.96
CA GLY A 10 9.11 5.65 5.07
C GLY A 10 8.05 6.24 4.13
N SER A 11 7.97 7.56 4.03
CA SER A 11 7.05 8.22 3.08
C SER A 11 7.39 7.92 1.63
N LEU A 12 8.67 7.95 1.25
CA LEU A 12 9.09 7.60 -0.12
C LEU A 12 8.82 6.14 -0.45
N ALA A 13 9.09 5.22 0.50
CA ALA A 13 8.78 3.81 0.36
C ALA A 13 7.26 3.59 0.19
N LEU A 14 6.44 4.30 0.96
CA LEU A 14 4.98 4.25 0.83
C LEU A 14 4.50 4.71 -0.55
N LEU A 15 5.05 5.83 -1.04
CA LEU A 15 4.70 6.35 -2.37
C LEU A 15 5.10 5.38 -3.49
N ALA A 16 6.31 4.82 -3.43
CA ALA A 16 6.78 3.84 -4.40
C ALA A 16 5.93 2.56 -4.37
N PHE A 17 5.61 2.07 -3.17
CA PHE A 17 4.71 0.93 -2.98
C PHE A 17 3.33 1.21 -3.58
N MET A 18 2.75 2.37 -3.30
CA MET A 18 1.41 2.72 -3.80
C MET A 18 1.38 2.82 -5.33
N ALA A 19 2.42 3.40 -5.95
CA ALA A 19 2.53 3.46 -7.40
C ALA A 19 2.58 2.05 -8.02
N ALA A 20 3.41 1.17 -7.47
CA ALA A 20 3.51 -0.22 -7.94
C ALA A 20 2.20 -1.01 -7.69
N TYR A 21 1.57 -0.80 -6.53
CA TYR A 21 0.32 -1.44 -6.16
C TYR A 21 -0.82 -1.06 -7.09
N VAL A 22 -1.02 0.23 -7.35
CA VAL A 22 -2.06 0.72 -8.25
C VAL A 22 -1.84 0.23 -9.67
N ALA A 23 -0.59 0.27 -10.17
CA ALA A 23 -0.26 -0.26 -11.48
C ALA A 23 -0.59 -1.77 -11.58
N GLY A 24 -0.20 -2.55 -10.58
CA GLY A 24 -0.53 -3.98 -10.51
C GLY A 24 -2.03 -4.24 -10.43
N ALA A 25 -2.75 -3.43 -9.64
CA ALA A 25 -4.19 -3.54 -9.47
C ALA A 25 -4.96 -3.27 -10.77
N ILE A 26 -4.52 -2.28 -11.57
CA ILE A 26 -5.11 -1.99 -12.88
C ILE A 26 -4.86 -3.16 -13.84
N VAL A 27 -3.61 -3.62 -13.95
CA VAL A 27 -3.24 -4.74 -14.84
C VAL A 27 -4.00 -6.02 -14.49
N LEU A 28 -4.22 -6.28 -13.20
CA LEU A 28 -4.98 -7.44 -12.75
C LEU A 28 -6.48 -7.28 -13.01
N ALA A 29 -7.03 -6.07 -12.88
CA ALA A 29 -8.43 -5.79 -13.22
C ALA A 29 -8.72 -6.08 -14.70
N ASP A 30 -7.81 -5.72 -15.61
CA ASP A 30 -7.95 -5.97 -17.05
C ASP A 30 -8.01 -7.47 -17.41
N LYS A 31 -7.55 -8.35 -16.51
CA LYS A 31 -7.58 -9.80 -16.70
C LYS A 31 -8.84 -10.46 -16.15
N LEU A 32 -9.69 -9.72 -15.44
CA LEU A 32 -10.92 -10.25 -14.86
C LEU A 32 -12.00 -10.48 -15.93
N PRO A 33 -12.90 -11.46 -15.73
CA PRO A 33 -14.08 -11.59 -16.56
C PRO A 33 -14.90 -10.29 -16.53
N LYS A 34 -15.48 -9.91 -17.67
CA LYS A 34 -16.34 -8.73 -17.81
C LYS A 34 -17.68 -8.94 -17.10
N HIS A 35 -17.68 -8.84 -15.78
CA HIS A 35 -18.86 -9.02 -14.94
C HIS A 35 -18.86 -7.99 -13.80
N PRO A 36 -19.90 -7.15 -13.69
CA PRO A 36 -19.90 -6.02 -12.77
C PRO A 36 -19.77 -6.42 -11.29
N ALA A 37 -20.29 -7.58 -10.89
CA ALA A 37 -20.11 -8.05 -9.52
C ALA A 37 -18.66 -8.50 -9.23
N VAL A 38 -17.94 -9.00 -10.23
CA VAL A 38 -16.53 -9.41 -10.07
C VAL A 38 -15.67 -8.17 -9.89
N ASP A 39 -15.89 -7.14 -10.71
CA ASP A 39 -15.22 -5.85 -10.57
C ASP A 39 -15.50 -5.22 -9.21
N LEU A 40 -16.76 -5.25 -8.75
CA LEU A 40 -17.13 -4.73 -7.44
C LEU A 40 -16.37 -5.43 -6.31
N ILE A 41 -16.39 -6.77 -6.27
CA ILE A 41 -15.68 -7.54 -5.24
C ILE A 41 -14.19 -7.26 -5.32
N TYR A 42 -13.63 -7.26 -6.53
CA TYR A 42 -12.21 -7.02 -6.74
C TYR A 42 -11.77 -5.66 -6.23
N PHE A 43 -12.47 -4.58 -6.59
CA PHE A 43 -12.10 -3.23 -6.15
C PHE A 43 -12.34 -3.01 -4.64
N VAL A 44 -13.33 -3.67 -4.04
CA VAL A 44 -13.49 -3.65 -2.57
C VAL A 44 -12.30 -4.32 -1.89
N VAL A 45 -11.88 -5.49 -2.37
CA VAL A 45 -10.74 -6.22 -1.81
C VAL A 45 -9.43 -5.45 -2.05
N ALA A 46 -9.18 -4.98 -3.27
CA ALA A 46 -8.00 -4.20 -3.62
C ALA A 46 -7.95 -2.88 -2.84
N GLY A 47 -9.09 -2.23 -2.62
CA GLY A 47 -9.19 -1.01 -1.82
C GLY A 47 -8.82 -1.18 -0.35
N VAL A 48 -8.85 -2.40 0.19
CA VAL A 48 -8.48 -2.69 1.59
C VAL A 48 -7.14 -3.42 1.70
N ALA A 49 -6.78 -4.25 0.71
CA ALA A 49 -5.61 -5.10 0.76
C ALA A 49 -4.29 -4.33 0.87
N TRP A 50 -4.20 -3.11 0.32
CA TRP A 50 -3.00 -2.28 0.45
C TRP A 50 -2.72 -1.81 1.88
N VAL A 51 -3.71 -1.84 2.78
CA VAL A 51 -3.52 -1.41 4.19
C VAL A 51 -2.56 -2.35 4.92
N LEU A 52 -2.61 -3.65 4.62
CA LEU A 52 -1.77 -4.68 5.24
C LEU A 52 -0.26 -4.34 5.19
N PRO A 53 0.33 -3.99 4.03
CA PRO A 53 1.74 -3.59 3.97
C PRO A 53 2.02 -2.19 4.55
N VAL A 54 1.02 -1.32 4.69
CA VAL A 54 1.20 0.02 5.27
C VAL A 54 1.31 -0.02 6.80
N ILE A 55 0.58 -0.90 7.47
CA ILE A 55 0.62 -1.05 8.94
C ILE A 55 2.05 -1.24 9.49
N PRO A 56 2.85 -2.24 9.05
CA PRO A 56 4.19 -2.45 9.59
C PRO A 56 5.13 -1.29 9.27
N LEU A 57 4.97 -0.66 8.11
CA LEU A 57 5.74 0.52 7.74
C LEU A 57 5.45 1.70 8.67
N MET A 58 4.17 1.94 8.98
CA MET A 58 3.73 2.97 9.92
C MET A 58 4.23 2.72 11.34
N ILE A 59 4.12 1.48 11.82
CA ILE A 59 4.66 1.06 13.13
C ILE A 59 6.17 1.30 13.16
N TRP A 60 6.88 0.92 12.10
CA TRP A 60 8.31 1.17 12.00
C TRP A 60 8.58 2.68 12.05
N MET A 61 7.96 3.51 11.21
CA MET A 61 8.16 4.96 11.14
C MET A 61 7.92 5.66 12.49
N ASN A 62 6.89 5.25 13.22
CA ASN A 62 6.48 5.86 14.48
C ASN A 62 7.18 5.28 15.72
N ARG A 63 7.94 4.20 15.58
CA ARG A 63 8.69 3.62 16.70
C ARG A 63 9.72 4.63 17.22
N GLU A 64 9.52 5.03 18.48
CA GLU A 64 10.40 5.93 19.20
C GLU A 64 11.81 5.31 19.37
N PRO A 65 12.87 6.12 19.28
CA PRO A 65 14.20 5.67 19.68
C PRO A 65 14.14 5.28 21.17
N LYS A 66 14.61 4.08 21.53
CA LYS A 66 14.76 3.72 22.95
C LYS A 66 15.70 4.73 23.61
N ALA A 67 15.24 5.31 24.72
CA ALA A 67 16.02 6.19 25.59
C ALA A 67 17.24 5.47 26.17
#